data_AF-A0AAW4BHH8-F1
#
_entry.id   AF-A0AAW4BHH8-F1
#
_cell.length_a   1.000
_cell.length_b   1.000
_cell.length_c   1.000
_cell.angle_alpha   90.00
_cell.angle_beta   90.00
_cell.angle_gamma   90.00
#
_symmetry.space_group_name_H-M   'P 1'
#
loop_
_entity.id
_entity.type
_entity.pdbx_description
1 polymer ?
#
loop_
_entity_poly.entity_id
_entity_poly.type
_entity_poly.pdbx_seq_one_letter_code
_entity_poly.pdbx_strand_id
1 'polypeptide(L)'
;MKAIWSTLALVSIIVMYAIAGILNHYIEQTPERHAVTISTDNDSHQKVKTFATAPIMALTDKKLLQWTENVIATCFSLTQTNIQSKSDYCQERYFVYSAGRAYKSNYVSAVEKNLAANTANQYAAMPYPPIIIQSPKPRHLYYVVYVQTLVSI
;
A
#
# COMPACT_ATOMS: atom_id res chain seq x y z
N MET A 1 4.50 -1.12 51.36
CA MET A 1 5.08 -0.45 50.18
C MET A 1 5.10 -1.32 48.92
N LYS A 2 5.60 -2.56 48.92
CA LYS A 2 5.67 -3.41 47.70
C LYS A 2 4.32 -3.62 46.97
N ALA A 3 3.22 -3.78 47.72
CA ALA A 3 1.88 -4.02 47.14
C ALA A 3 1.32 -2.84 46.33
N ILE A 4 1.68 -1.60 46.68
CA ILE A 4 1.19 -0.38 46.00
C ILE A 4 1.88 -0.24 44.63
N TRP A 5 3.17 -0.57 44.54
CA TRP A 5 3.90 -0.54 43.28
C TRP A 5 3.44 -1.63 42.30
N SER A 6 3.07 -2.82 42.81
CA SER A 6 2.53 -3.90 41.98
C SER A 6 1.12 -3.59 41.45
N THR A 7 0.27 -2.91 42.22
CA THR A 7 -1.07 -2.52 41.75
C THR A 7 -1.01 -1.37 40.74
N LEU A 8 -0.13 -0.38 40.95
CA LEU A 8 0.13 0.69 39.97
C LEU A 8 0.66 0.16 38.63
N ALA A 9 1.54 -0.84 38.65
CA ALA A 9 2.05 -1.49 37.44
C ALA A 9 0.94 -2.25 36.69
N LEU A 10 0.05 -2.93 37.40
CA LEU A 10 -1.05 -3.67 36.79
C LEU A 10 -2.08 -2.72 36.14
N VAL A 11 -2.39 -1.59 36.79
CA VAL A 11 -3.28 -0.56 36.25
C VAL A 11 -2.67 0.08 35.00
N SER A 12 -1.35 0.34 34.98
CA SER A 12 -0.71 0.94 33.79
C SER A 12 -0.75 0.00 32.58
N ILE A 13 -0.59 -1.31 32.78
CA ILE A 13 -0.70 -2.31 31.71
C ILE A 13 -2.12 -2.34 31.13
N ILE A 14 -3.15 -2.32 31.98
CA ILE A 14 -4.55 -2.32 31.53
C ILE A 14 -4.85 -1.04 30.72
N VAL A 15 -4.38 0.12 31.18
CA VAL A 15 -4.56 1.39 30.47
C VAL A 15 -3.82 1.38 29.13
N MET A 16 -2.61 0.83 29.05
CA MET A 16 -1.87 0.70 27.78
C MET A 16 -2.60 -0.19 26.77
N TYR A 17 -3.17 -1.31 27.20
CA TYR A 17 -3.96 -2.19 26.33
C TYR A 17 -5.27 -1.54 25.88
N ALA A 18 -5.96 -0.81 26.75
CA ALA A 18 -7.17 -0.09 26.40
C ALA A 18 -6.90 1.02 25.36
N ILE A 19 -5.82 1.78 25.53
CA ILE A 19 -5.40 2.82 24.57
C ILE A 19 -5.03 2.19 23.21
N ALA A 20 -4.31 1.06 23.20
CA ALA A 20 -4.00 0.34 21.97
C ALA A 20 -5.26 -0.17 21.25
N GLY A 21 -6.27 -0.64 21.99
CA GLY A 21 -7.56 -1.06 21.45
C GLY A 21 -8.34 0.10 20.80
N ILE A 22 -8.39 1.25 21.47
CA ILE A 22 -9.07 2.45 20.95
C ILE A 22 -8.35 3.00 19.70
N LEU A 23 -7.02 3.04 19.71
CA LEU A 23 -6.23 3.45 18.55
C LEU A 23 -6.44 2.51 17.36
N ASN A 24 -6.50 1.20 17.57
CA ASN A 24 -6.83 0.24 16.52
C ASN A 24 -8.23 0.46 15.96
N HIS A 25 -9.22 0.77 16.80
CA HIS A 25 -10.58 1.02 16.36
C HIS A 25 -10.70 2.29 15.49
N TYR A 26 -9.96 3.36 15.81
CA TYR A 26 -9.90 4.56 14.96
C TYR A 26 -9.17 4.32 13.62
N ILE A 27 -8.15 3.46 13.60
CA ILE A 27 -7.45 3.05 12.38
C ILE A 27 -8.35 2.19 11.47
N GLU A 28 -9.31 1.47 12.05
CA GLU A 28 -10.26 0.61 11.33
C GLU A 28 -11.50 1.34 10.79
N GLN A 29 -11.65 2.65 11.00
CA GLN A 29 -12.77 3.41 10.44
C GLN A 29 -12.71 3.41 8.92
N THR A 30 -13.50 2.53 8.31
CA THR A 30 -13.71 2.49 6.87
C THR A 30 -14.50 3.74 6.46
N PRO A 31 -14.01 4.58 5.54
CA PRO A 31 -14.81 5.69 5.04
C PRO A 31 -16.03 5.14 4.31
N GLU A 32 -17.22 5.54 4.73
CA GLU A 32 -18.46 5.21 4.01
C GLU A 32 -18.38 5.80 2.60
N ARG A 33 -18.35 4.92 1.59
CA ARG A 33 -18.36 5.33 0.19
C ARG A 33 -19.76 5.14 -0.38
N HIS A 34 -20.26 6.23 -0.92
CA HIS A 34 -21.52 6.30 -1.64
C HIS A 34 -21.24 6.30 -3.15
N ALA A 35 -21.74 5.29 -3.87
CA ALA A 35 -21.74 5.35 -5.33
C ALA A 35 -22.91 6.24 -5.78
N VAL A 36 -22.61 7.30 -6.53
CA VAL A 36 -23.58 8.25 -7.04
C VAL A 36 -23.81 7.95 -8.52
N THR A 37 -25.00 7.48 -8.87
CA THR A 37 -25.41 7.38 -10.27
C THR A 37 -26.29 8.59 -10.60
N ILE A 38 -25.89 9.36 -11.60
CA ILE A 38 -26.70 10.46 -12.15
C ILE A 38 -27.49 9.88 -13.32
N SER A 39 -28.81 9.72 -13.16
CA SER A 39 -29.71 9.33 -14.24
C SER A 39 -30.58 10.52 -14.63
N THR A 40 -30.68 10.80 -15.92
CA THR A 40 -31.58 11.83 -16.46
C THR A 40 -32.92 11.17 -16.77
N ASP A 41 -34.00 11.67 -16.17
CA ASP A 41 -35.36 11.22 -16.50
C ASP A 41 -35.83 11.87 -17.81
N ASN A 42 -36.84 11.31 -18.47
CA ASN A 42 -37.36 11.79 -19.77
C ASN A 42 -37.84 13.26 -19.74
N ASP A 43 -38.06 13.83 -18.55
CA ASP A 43 -38.42 15.25 -18.32
C ASP A 43 -37.23 16.15 -17.95
N SER A 44 -35.99 15.80 -18.31
CA SER A 44 -34.79 16.62 -18.12
C SER A 44 -34.35 16.87 -16.66
N HIS A 45 -34.99 16.24 -15.68
CA HIS A 45 -34.57 16.33 -14.28
C HIS A 45 -33.51 15.26 -13.96
N GLN A 46 -32.34 15.68 -13.45
CA GLN A 46 -31.29 14.77 -12.97
C GLN A 46 -31.71 14.18 -11.61
N LYS A 47 -31.90 12.85 -11.56
CA LYS A 47 -32.08 12.11 -10.32
C LYS A 47 -30.75 11.48 -9.92
N VAL A 48 -30.22 11.89 -8.77
CA VAL A 48 -29.07 11.27 -8.12
C VAL A 48 -29.58 10.09 -7.30
N LYS A 49 -29.22 8.86 -7.69
CA LYS A 49 -29.46 7.67 -6.88
C LYS A 49 -28.15 7.25 -6.22
N THR A 50 -28.15 7.25 -4.89
CA THR A 50 -27.02 6.82 -4.07
C THR A 50 -27.24 5.39 -3.63
N PHE A 51 -26.36 4.48 -4.04
CA PHE A 51 -26.41 3.09 -3.60
C PHE A 51 -25.34 2.83 -2.55
N ALA A 52 -25.72 2.19 -1.45
CA ALA A 52 -24.76 1.60 -0.52
C ALA A 52 -24.12 0.40 -1.22
N THR A 53 -22.92 0.58 -1.77
CA THR A 53 -22.15 -0.54 -2.30
C THR A 53 -21.61 -1.35 -1.14
N ALA A 54 -21.94 -2.65 -1.09
CA ALA A 54 -21.37 -3.59 -0.13
C ALA A 54 -19.83 -3.48 -0.12
N PRO A 55 -19.17 -3.62 1.03
CA PRO A 55 -17.74 -3.37 1.15
C PRO A 55 -16.96 -4.45 0.40
N ILE A 56 -16.58 -4.16 -0.85
CA ILE A 56 -15.50 -4.85 -1.53
C ILE A 56 -14.25 -4.52 -0.72
N MET A 57 -13.88 -5.38 0.24
CA MET A 57 -12.73 -5.28 1.15
C MET A 57 -12.08 -3.89 1.16
N ALA A 58 -12.58 -2.96 1.98
CA ALA A 58 -12.10 -1.58 1.99
C ALA A 58 -10.56 -1.54 1.97
N LEU A 59 -10.00 -0.90 0.93
CA LEU A 59 -8.58 -0.58 0.85
C LEU A 59 -8.30 0.41 1.98
N THR A 60 -7.67 -0.08 3.05
CA THR A 60 -7.24 0.75 4.17
C THR A 60 -5.81 1.20 3.95
N ASP A 61 -5.43 2.31 4.58
CA ASP A 61 -4.06 2.84 4.54
C ASP A 61 -3.05 1.76 4.98
N LYS A 62 -3.38 0.98 6.02
CA LYS A 62 -2.56 -0.16 6.45
C LYS A 62 -2.36 -1.21 5.35
N LYS A 63 -3.43 -1.62 4.67
CA LYS A 63 -3.35 -2.60 3.57
C LYS A 63 -2.53 -2.07 2.40
N LEU A 64 -2.68 -0.79 2.08
CA LEU A 64 -1.90 -0.13 1.04
C LEU A 64 -0.40 -0.12 1.38
N LEU A 65 -0.05 0.26 2.61
CA LEU A 65 1.34 0.29 3.05
C LEU A 65 1.96 -1.11 3.01
N GLN A 66 1.28 -2.12 3.55
CA GLN A 66 1.73 -3.52 3.48
C GLN A 66 1.86 -4.04 2.04
N TRP A 67 0.91 -3.67 1.17
CA TRP A 67 0.99 -4.00 -0.25
C TRP A 67 2.21 -3.33 -0.90
N THR A 68 2.46 -2.06 -0.59
CA THR A 68 3.62 -1.31 -1.10
C THR A 68 4.93 -1.96 -0.66
N GLU A 69 5.02 -2.36 0.61
CA GLU A 69 6.21 -3.04 1.14
C GLU A 69 6.52 -4.32 0.37
N ASN A 70 5.50 -5.13 0.13
CA ASN A 70 5.62 -6.39 -0.62
C ASN A 70 6.03 -6.14 -2.09
N VAL A 71 5.45 -5.12 -2.74
CA VAL A 71 5.79 -4.76 -4.12
C VAL A 71 7.24 -4.34 -4.24
N ILE A 72 7.73 -3.51 -3.31
CA ILE A 72 9.10 -3.00 -3.36
C ILE A 72 10.10 -4.14 -3.18
N ALA A 73 9.93 -4.96 -2.13
CA ALA A 73 10.81 -6.11 -1.88
C ALA A 73 10.78 -7.12 -3.04
N THR A 74 9.60 -7.38 -3.61
CA THR A 74 9.42 -8.37 -4.67
C THR A 74 9.95 -7.86 -6.01
N CYS A 75 9.48 -6.71 -6.47
CA CYS A 75 9.74 -6.26 -7.84
C CYS A 75 11.09 -5.57 -8.00
N PHE A 76 11.65 -4.98 -6.95
CA PHE A 76 12.91 -4.25 -7.08
C PHE A 76 14.13 -5.08 -6.67
N SER A 77 13.93 -6.32 -6.22
CA SER A 77 15.01 -7.29 -6.00
C SER A 77 15.06 -8.29 -7.15
N LEU A 78 16.12 -8.26 -7.96
CA LEU A 78 16.26 -9.05 -9.19
C LEU A 78 17.61 -9.77 -9.23
N THR A 79 17.61 -11.00 -9.73
CA THR A 79 18.83 -11.79 -9.94
C THR A 79 18.97 -12.12 -11.42
N GLN A 80 20.18 -12.46 -11.85
CA GLN A 80 20.42 -12.86 -13.24
C GLN A 80 19.55 -14.06 -13.67
N THR A 81 19.25 -14.96 -12.72
CA THR A 81 18.46 -16.17 -12.97
C THR A 81 16.96 -15.93 -13.11
N ASN A 82 16.41 -14.90 -12.46
CA ASN A 82 14.95 -14.70 -12.39
C ASN A 82 14.47 -13.36 -12.94
N ILE A 83 15.36 -12.51 -13.45
CA ILE A 83 15.01 -11.16 -13.89
C ILE A 83 13.86 -11.13 -14.89
N GLN A 84 13.84 -12.05 -15.85
CA GLN A 84 12.77 -12.13 -16.84
C GLN A 84 11.44 -12.56 -16.20
N SER A 85 11.39 -13.75 -15.60
CA SER A 85 10.16 -14.31 -15.04
C SER A 85 9.58 -13.46 -13.90
N LYS A 86 10.43 -12.89 -13.04
CA LYS A 86 10.01 -12.04 -11.93
C LYS A 86 9.52 -10.67 -12.39
N SER A 87 10.16 -10.08 -13.41
CA SER A 87 9.70 -8.81 -13.98
C SER A 87 8.37 -8.95 -14.72
N ASP A 88 8.16 -10.04 -15.43
CA ASP A 88 6.88 -10.37 -16.10
C ASP A 88 5.76 -10.54 -15.06
N TYR A 89 5.99 -11.35 -14.03
CA TYR A 89 5.06 -11.51 -12.91
C TYR A 89 4.70 -10.16 -12.26
N CYS A 90 5.71 -9.31 -12.01
CA CYS A 90 5.49 -8.01 -11.40
C CYS A 90 4.67 -7.06 -12.29
N GLN A 91 4.96 -7.03 -13.59
CA GLN A 91 4.19 -6.26 -14.57
C GLN A 91 2.72 -6.68 -14.57
N GLU A 92 2.43 -7.97 -14.58
CA GLU A 92 1.06 -8.48 -14.67
C GLU A 92 0.30 -8.34 -13.35
N ARG A 93 0.98 -8.50 -12.21
CA ARG A 93 0.31 -8.62 -10.91
C ARG A 93 0.17 -7.30 -10.15
N TYR A 94 1.17 -6.42 -10.25
CA TYR A 94 1.26 -5.25 -9.36
C TYR A 94 1.14 -3.90 -10.07
N PHE A 95 1.35 -3.86 -11.39
CA PHE A 95 1.34 -2.62 -12.13
C PHE A 95 0.15 -2.55 -13.10
N VAL A 96 -0.40 -1.34 -13.26
CA VAL A 96 -1.24 -1.05 -14.43
C VAL A 96 -0.39 -1.15 -15.70
N TYR A 97 -1.01 -1.50 -16.83
CA TYR A 97 -0.31 -1.83 -18.08
C TYR A 97 0.81 -0.85 -18.47
N SER A 98 0.52 0.46 -18.45
CA SER A 98 1.48 1.50 -18.80
C SER A 98 2.64 1.60 -17.79
N ALA A 99 2.34 1.50 -16.50
CA ALA A 99 3.33 1.52 -15.43
C ALA A 99 4.24 0.28 -15.48
N GLY A 100 3.67 -0.89 -15.79
CA GLY A 100 4.44 -2.13 -15.93
C GLY A 100 5.43 -2.08 -17.10
N ARG A 101 5.01 -1.52 -18.25
CA ARG A 101 5.91 -1.25 -19.38
C ARG A 101 7.02 -0.27 -19.03
N ALA A 102 6.69 0.82 -18.32
CA ALA A 102 7.70 1.79 -17.86
C ALA A 102 8.69 1.15 -16.87
N TYR A 103 8.20 0.32 -15.95
CA TYR A 103 9.02 -0.45 -15.02
C TYR A 103 10.02 -1.35 -15.77
N LYS A 104 9.58 -2.12 -16.77
CA LYS A 104 10.50 -2.98 -17.54
C LYS A 104 11.53 -2.18 -18.33
N SER A 105 11.07 -1.19 -19.09
CA SER A 105 11.94 -0.41 -19.99
C SER A 105 12.96 0.45 -19.26
N ASN A 106 12.59 1.05 -18.13
CA ASN A 106 13.46 2.00 -17.43
C ASN A 106 14.26 1.34 -16.30
N TYR A 107 13.64 0.47 -15.50
CA TYR A 107 14.30 -0.14 -14.35
C TYR A 107 14.92 -1.48 -14.71
N VAL A 108 14.12 -2.45 -15.17
CA VAL A 108 14.61 -3.83 -15.40
C VAL A 108 15.73 -3.84 -16.44
N SER A 109 15.60 -3.12 -17.55
CA SER A 109 16.66 -3.04 -18.56
C SER A 109 17.94 -2.38 -18.06
N ALA A 110 17.87 -1.48 -17.08
CA ALA A 110 19.07 -0.89 -16.47
C ALA A 110 19.73 -1.89 -15.51
N VAL A 111 18.93 -2.57 -14.68
CA VAL A 111 19.40 -3.61 -13.77
C VAL A 111 20.02 -4.78 -14.53
N GLU A 112 19.38 -5.26 -15.60
CA GLU A 112 19.87 -6.37 -16.43
C GLU A 112 21.30 -6.13 -16.95
N LYS A 113 21.59 -4.90 -17.41
CA LYS A 113 22.94 -4.51 -17.82
C LYS A 113 23.93 -4.58 -16.66
N ASN A 114 23.55 -4.13 -15.47
CA ASN A 114 24.41 -4.17 -14.28
C ASN A 114 24.66 -5.61 -13.81
N LEU A 115 23.63 -6.47 -13.82
CA LEU A 115 23.76 -7.87 -13.44
C LEU A 115 24.66 -8.63 -14.43
N ALA A 116 24.54 -8.35 -15.73
CA ALA A 116 25.40 -8.94 -16.75
C ALA A 116 26.87 -8.51 -16.62
N ALA A 117 27.12 -7.27 -16.20
CA ALA A 117 28.48 -6.74 -16.04
C ALA A 117 29.19 -7.26 -14.76
N ASN A 118 28.44 -7.46 -13.67
CA ASN A 118 29.03 -7.73 -12.35
C ASN A 118 28.75 -9.13 -11.80
N THR A 119 27.94 -9.96 -12.47
CA THR A 119 27.45 -11.27 -11.93
C THR A 119 26.88 -11.16 -10.52
N ALA A 120 26.33 -10.01 -10.19
CA ALA A 120 25.82 -9.68 -8.86
C ALA A 120 24.32 -9.90 -8.80
N ASN A 121 23.76 -10.00 -7.59
CA ASN A 121 22.32 -10.02 -7.36
C ASN A 121 21.90 -8.66 -6.80
N GLN A 122 20.81 -8.10 -7.30
CA GLN A 122 20.31 -6.84 -6.80
C GLN A 122 19.20 -7.07 -5.77
N TYR A 123 19.39 -6.53 -4.57
CA TYR A 123 18.40 -6.58 -3.49
C TYR A 123 17.97 -5.18 -3.10
N ALA A 124 16.68 -4.91 -3.18
CA ALA A 124 16.08 -3.68 -2.72
C ALA A 124 15.45 -3.89 -1.34
N ALA A 125 15.79 -3.01 -0.40
CA ALA A 125 15.19 -2.95 0.91
C ALA A 125 14.67 -1.54 1.19
N MET A 126 13.71 -1.42 2.10
CA MET A 126 13.25 -0.11 2.59
C MET A 126 13.78 0.09 4.01
N PRO A 127 14.69 1.04 4.24
CA PRO A 127 15.18 1.33 5.58
C PRO A 127 14.11 1.97 6.48
N TYR A 128 13.08 2.57 5.87
CA TYR A 128 11.98 3.23 6.56
C TYR A 128 10.64 2.74 6.00
N PRO A 129 9.57 2.72 6.82
CA PRO A 129 8.23 2.42 6.34
C PRO A 129 7.77 3.41 5.24
N PRO A 130 6.95 2.96 4.27
CA PRO A 130 6.37 3.86 3.28
C PRO A 130 5.49 4.94 3.93
N ILE A 131 5.42 6.11 3.29
CA ILE A 131 4.67 7.27 3.79
C ILE A 131 3.61 7.66 2.77
N ILE A 132 2.35 7.75 3.20
CA ILE A 132 1.27 8.28 2.34
C ILE A 132 1.40 9.80 2.27
N ILE A 133 1.74 10.33 1.09
CA ILE A 133 1.78 11.79 0.83
C ILE A 133 0.40 12.31 0.47
N GLN A 134 -0.41 11.49 -0.21
CA GLN A 134 -1.75 11.88 -0.63
C GLN A 134 -2.72 10.70 -0.49
N SER A 135 -3.80 10.93 0.25
CA SER A 135 -4.93 9.99 0.34
C SER A 135 -6.02 10.34 -0.68
N PRO A 136 -6.89 9.37 -1.03
CA PRO A 136 -7.98 9.58 -1.97
C PRO A 136 -8.91 10.71 -1.52
N LYS A 137 -9.27 11.56 -2.47
CA LYS A 137 -10.30 12.61 -2.34
C LYS A 137 -11.41 12.34 -3.34
N PRO A 138 -12.62 12.91 -3.20
CA PRO A 138 -13.75 12.64 -4.10
C PRO A 138 -13.45 12.79 -5.61
N ARG A 139 -12.51 13.68 -5.98
CA ARG A 139 -12.07 13.88 -7.37
C ARG A 139 -10.78 13.13 -7.75
N HIS A 140 -10.10 12.51 -6.80
CA HIS A 140 -8.81 11.85 -6.97
C HIS A 140 -8.85 10.52 -6.20
N LEU A 141 -9.22 9.44 -6.88
CA LEU A 141 -9.41 8.12 -6.25
C LEU A 141 -8.11 7.29 -6.20
N TYR A 142 -6.97 7.94 -5.98
CA TYR A 142 -5.66 7.29 -5.89
C TYR A 142 -4.91 7.72 -4.64
N TYR A 143 -3.95 6.88 -4.25
CA TYR A 143 -2.97 7.21 -3.24
C TYR A 143 -1.65 7.61 -3.88
N VAL A 144 -0.90 8.49 -3.23
CA VAL A 144 0.52 8.72 -3.52
C VAL A 144 1.31 8.30 -2.30
N VAL A 145 2.22 7.35 -2.50
CA VAL A 145 3.06 6.79 -1.45
C VAL A 145 4.51 7.08 -1.79
N TYR A 146 5.24 7.65 -0.84
CA TYR A 146 6.67 7.80 -0.88
C TYR A 146 7.34 6.59 -0.26
N VAL A 147 8.35 6.07 -0.95
CA VAL A 147 9.17 4.96 -0.47
C VAL A 147 10.64 5.34 -0.65
N GLN A 148 11.41 5.28 0.42
CA GLN A 148 12.86 5.32 0.34
C GLN A 148 13.40 3.89 0.22
N THR A 149 14.30 3.67 -0.72
CA THR A 149 14.90 2.35 -0.96
C THR A 149 16.42 2.41 -0.87
N LEU A 150 17.01 1.37 -0.30
CA LEU A 150 18.43 1.06 -0.42
C LEU A 150 18.58 -0.15 -1.32
N VAL A 151 19.56 -0.10 -2.21
CA VAL A 151 19.85 -1.17 -3.15
C VAL A 151 21.26 -1.67 -2.89
N SER A 152 21.38 -2.96 -2.61
CA SER A 152 22.65 -3.67 -2.60
C SER A 152 22.85 -4.33 -3.95
N ILE A 153 24.05 -4.17 -4.50
CA ILE A 153 24.53 -4.85 -5.72
C ILE A 153 25.77 -5.63 -5.31
#